data_AF-A0A4V4RY45-F1
#
_entry.id   AF-A0A4V4RY45-F1
#
_cell.length_a   1.000
_cell.length_b   1.000
_cell.length_c   1.000
_cell.angle_alpha   90.00
_cell.angle_beta   90.00
_cell.angle_gamma   90.00
#
_symmetry.space_group_name_H-M   'P 1'
#
loop_
_entity.id
_entity.type
_entity.pdbx_description
1 polymer ?
#
loop_
_entity_poly.entity_id
_entity_poly.type
_entity_poly.pdbx_seq_one_letter_code
_entity_poly.pdbx_strand_id
1 'polypeptide(L)'
;MFEINMTINERLRDIRDLKDAISSLENDKLELEKTYPVQSRRIRKRKARLLVAIRGIKAKRQRMTDLINQLSDENQRKILTLQYIEGVKDKHLVEASGLKDYREVSSIRQKAINNLEQLQKQLEQPQA
;
A
#
# COMPACT_ATOMS: atom_id res chain seq x y z
N MET A 1 -9.28 1.76 15.07
CA MET A 1 -8.16 1.96 16.01
C MET A 1 -7.33 0.67 16.09
N PHE A 2 -6.76 0.19 14.96
CA PHE A 2 -6.13 -1.15 14.84
C PHE A 2 -4.72 -1.12 14.23
N GLU A 3 -4.13 0.06 13.98
CA GLU A 3 -2.78 0.18 13.39
C GLU A 3 -1.67 0.30 14.45
N ILE A 4 -2.01 0.45 15.74
CA ILE A 4 -1.06 0.85 16.80
C ILE A 4 -0.03 -0.25 17.15
N ASN A 5 -0.32 -1.53 16.85
CA ASN A 5 0.55 -2.65 17.21
C ASN A 5 1.30 -3.29 16.02
N MET A 6 1.12 -2.80 14.79
CA MET A 6 1.83 -3.36 13.63
C MET A 6 3.18 -2.67 13.41
N THR A 7 4.21 -3.46 13.16
CA THR A 7 5.52 -2.98 12.68
C THR A 7 5.40 -2.35 11.28
N ILE A 8 6.34 -1.47 10.90
CA ILE A 8 6.36 -0.90 9.53
C ILE A 8 6.37 -2.00 8.47
N ASN A 9 7.12 -3.08 8.70
CA ASN A 9 7.20 -4.19 7.75
C ASN A 9 5.86 -4.91 7.58
N GLU A 10 5.10 -5.11 8.65
CA GLU A 10 3.74 -5.66 8.57
C GLU A 10 2.79 -4.72 7.86
N ARG A 11 2.86 -3.41 8.16
CA ARG A 11 2.06 -2.39 7.46
C ARG A 11 2.38 -2.36 5.96
N LEU A 12 3.65 -2.45 5.58
CA LEU A 12 4.09 -2.49 4.18
C LEU A 12 3.53 -3.74 3.46
N ARG A 13 3.57 -4.92 4.09
CA ARG A 13 2.99 -6.15 3.55
C ARG A 13 1.47 -6.05 3.40
N ASP A 14 0.78 -5.58 4.43
CA ASP A 14 -0.67 -5.36 4.41
C ASP A 14 -1.07 -4.43 3.27
N ILE A 15 -0.36 -3.30 3.11
CA ILE A 15 -0.57 -2.37 1.99
C ILE A 15 -0.39 -3.06 0.64
N ARG A 16 0.64 -3.87 0.47
CA ARG A 16 0.89 -4.62 -0.78
C ARG A 16 -0.29 -5.54 -1.10
N ASP A 17 -0.72 -6.33 -0.12
CA ASP A 17 -1.77 -7.33 -0.30
C ASP A 17 -3.15 -6.68 -0.56
N LEU A 18 -3.35 -5.47 -0.03
CA LEU A 18 -4.53 -4.64 -0.31
C LEU A 18 -4.65 -4.18 -1.77
N LYS A 19 -3.59 -4.25 -2.58
CA LYS A 19 -3.65 -3.94 -4.02
C LYS A 19 -4.64 -4.86 -4.73
N ASP A 20 -4.52 -6.16 -4.48
CA ASP A 20 -5.36 -7.18 -5.13
C ASP A 20 -6.81 -7.11 -4.61
N ALA A 21 -7.00 -6.73 -3.33
CA ALA A 21 -8.31 -6.49 -2.76
C ALA A 21 -9.07 -5.33 -3.45
N ILE A 22 -8.39 -4.25 -3.86
CA ILE A 22 -9.03 -3.18 -4.64
C ILE A 22 -9.56 -3.72 -5.95
N SER A 23 -8.72 -4.44 -6.71
CA SER A 23 -9.11 -5.03 -7.99
C SER A 23 -10.33 -5.96 -7.83
N SER A 24 -10.33 -6.79 -6.79
CA SER A 24 -11.47 -7.67 -6.49
C SER A 24 -12.75 -6.88 -6.19
N LEU A 25 -12.68 -5.84 -5.35
CA LEU A 25 -13.85 -5.02 -5.01
C LEU A 25 -14.37 -4.19 -6.19
N GLU A 26 -13.47 -3.74 -7.08
CA GLU A 26 -13.83 -3.06 -8.32
C GLU A 26 -14.55 -4.02 -9.29
N ASN A 27 -14.12 -5.28 -9.37
CA ASN A 27 -14.81 -6.33 -10.11
C ASN A 27 -16.19 -6.64 -9.52
N ASP A 28 -16.31 -6.83 -8.20
CA ASP A 28 -17.59 -7.05 -7.52
C ASP A 28 -18.59 -5.92 -7.80
N LYS A 29 -18.10 -4.68 -7.81
CA LYS A 29 -18.91 -3.50 -8.14
C LYS A 29 -19.41 -3.58 -9.59
N LEU A 30 -18.53 -3.91 -10.53
CA LEU A 30 -18.87 -4.03 -11.95
C LEU A 30 -19.86 -5.18 -12.19
N GLU A 31 -19.66 -6.33 -11.53
CA GLU A 31 -20.57 -7.46 -11.60
C GLU A 31 -21.96 -7.07 -11.06
N LEU A 32 -22.01 -6.38 -9.92
CA LEU A 32 -23.28 -5.89 -9.37
C LEU A 32 -24.02 -4.93 -10.32
N GLU A 33 -23.30 -4.10 -11.07
CA GLU A 33 -23.87 -3.22 -12.09
C GLU A 33 -24.42 -4.02 -13.28
N LYS A 34 -23.72 -5.08 -13.72
CA LYS A 34 -24.13 -5.96 -14.83
C LYS A 34 -25.33 -6.83 -14.46
N THR A 35 -25.31 -7.46 -13.28
CA THR A 35 -26.37 -8.37 -12.83
C THR A 35 -27.68 -7.64 -12.52
N TYR A 36 -27.60 -6.39 -12.06
CA TYR A 36 -28.76 -5.60 -11.64
C TYR A 36 -28.83 -4.26 -12.39
N PRO A 37 -29.20 -4.26 -13.68
CA PRO A 37 -29.28 -3.03 -14.48
C PRO A 37 -30.28 -2.02 -13.88
N VAL A 38 -31.40 -2.53 -13.34
CA VAL A 38 -32.33 -1.71 -12.54
C VAL A 38 -31.90 -1.74 -11.07
N GLN A 39 -31.28 -0.65 -10.64
CA GLN A 39 -30.63 -0.53 -9.34
C GLN A 39 -31.65 -0.33 -8.22
N SER A 40 -32.16 -1.40 -7.61
CA SER A 40 -33.05 -1.31 -6.43
C SER A 40 -32.34 -0.64 -5.24
N ARG A 41 -33.10 -0.17 -4.23
CA ARG A 41 -32.54 0.47 -3.03
C ARG A 41 -31.49 -0.41 -2.33
N ARG A 42 -31.70 -1.74 -2.29
CA ARG A 42 -30.76 -2.69 -1.69
C ARG A 42 -29.44 -2.76 -2.48
N ILE A 43 -29.52 -2.79 -3.81
CA ILE A 43 -28.34 -2.83 -4.68
C ILE A 43 -27.54 -1.52 -4.57
N ARG A 44 -28.22 -0.36 -4.59
CA ARG A 44 -27.56 0.94 -4.37
C ARG A 44 -26.81 1.00 -3.03
N LYS A 45 -27.41 0.49 -1.95
CA LYS A 45 -26.73 0.39 -0.64
C LYS A 45 -25.51 -0.53 -0.67
N ARG A 46 -25.57 -1.67 -1.39
CA ARG A 46 -24.42 -2.57 -1.53
C ARG A 46 -23.29 -1.90 -2.32
N LYS A 47 -23.62 -1.26 -3.45
CA LYS A 47 -22.67 -0.48 -4.26
C LYS A 47 -21.99 0.63 -3.46
N ALA A 48 -22.75 1.38 -2.68
CA ALA A 48 -22.21 2.43 -1.81
C ALA A 48 -21.20 1.87 -0.79
N ARG A 49 -21.48 0.71 -0.19
CA ARG A 49 -20.55 0.04 0.73
C ARG A 49 -19.25 -0.39 0.04
N LEU A 50 -19.33 -0.96 -1.16
CA LEU A 50 -18.14 -1.30 -1.95
C LEU A 50 -17.30 -0.06 -2.26
N LEU A 51 -17.93 1.05 -2.66
CA LEU A 51 -17.23 2.32 -2.92
C LEU A 51 -16.54 2.87 -1.67
N VAL A 52 -17.20 2.81 -0.51
CA VAL A 52 -16.59 3.24 0.76
C VAL A 52 -15.39 2.36 1.11
N ALA A 53 -15.50 1.04 0.95
CA ALA A 53 -14.39 0.11 1.18
C ALA A 53 -13.20 0.39 0.25
N ILE A 54 -13.45 0.53 -1.07
CA ILE A 54 -12.42 0.86 -2.06
C ILE A 54 -11.72 2.18 -1.70
N ARG A 55 -12.48 3.23 -1.35
CA ARG A 55 -11.91 4.52 -0.93
C ARG A 55 -11.08 4.39 0.34
N GLY A 56 -11.55 3.64 1.32
CA GLY A 56 -10.81 3.39 2.57
C GLY A 56 -9.46 2.71 2.31
N ILE A 57 -9.44 1.70 1.45
CA ILE A 57 -8.21 1.00 1.07
C ILE A 57 -7.28 1.91 0.26
N LYS A 58 -7.79 2.64 -0.73
CA LYS A 58 -7.01 3.63 -1.51
C LYS A 58 -6.37 4.68 -0.61
N ALA A 59 -7.12 5.24 0.33
CA ALA A 59 -6.60 6.20 1.30
C ALA A 59 -5.51 5.59 2.20
N LYS A 60 -5.67 4.33 2.63
CA LYS A 60 -4.65 3.63 3.43
C LYS A 60 -3.35 3.44 2.64
N ARG A 61 -3.46 2.97 1.39
CA ARG A 61 -2.31 2.83 0.48
C ARG A 61 -1.63 4.16 0.20
N GLN A 62 -2.41 5.22 -0.03
CA GLN A 62 -1.87 6.56 -0.25
C GLN A 62 -1.05 7.06 0.94
N ARG A 63 -1.56 6.91 2.18
CA ARG A 63 -0.79 7.29 3.38
C ARG A 63 0.57 6.59 3.47
N MET A 64 0.63 5.32 3.08
CA MET A 64 1.90 4.59 3.05
C MET A 64 2.82 5.10 1.94
N THR A 65 2.27 5.39 0.75
CA THR A 65 3.03 6.04 -0.33
C THR A 65 3.59 7.39 0.12
N ASP A 66 2.79 8.21 0.78
CA ASP A 66 3.21 9.52 1.30
C ASP A 66 4.31 9.38 2.36
N LEU A 67 4.21 8.35 3.21
CA LEU A 67 5.24 8.04 4.20
C LEU A 67 6.55 7.58 3.55
N ILE A 68 6.48 6.71 2.53
CA ILE A 68 7.66 6.31 1.73
C ILE A 68 8.29 7.54 1.08
N ASN A 69 7.49 8.45 0.52
CA ASN A 69 7.97 9.64 -0.17
C ASN A 69 8.73 10.63 0.73
N GLN A 70 8.57 10.54 2.04
CA GLN A 70 9.31 11.35 3.01
C GLN A 70 10.72 10.83 3.30
N LEU A 71 11.08 9.61 2.88
CA LEU A 71 12.47 9.15 2.95
C LEU A 71 13.37 10.05 2.10
N SER A 72 14.55 10.41 2.62
CA SER A 72 15.49 11.28 1.92
C SER A 72 16.17 10.62 0.72
N ASP A 73 16.45 9.32 0.80
CA ASP A 73 17.17 8.55 -0.21
C ASP A 73 16.23 8.05 -1.33
N GLU A 74 16.57 8.39 -2.58
CA GLU A 74 15.78 8.04 -3.76
C GLU A 74 15.72 6.53 -4.01
N ASN A 75 16.82 5.80 -3.81
CA ASN A 75 16.84 4.36 -4.01
C ASN A 75 15.99 3.64 -2.95
N GLN A 76 15.98 4.17 -1.72
CA GLN A 76 15.08 3.67 -0.67
C GLN A 76 13.61 3.87 -1.06
N ARG A 77 13.23 5.09 -1.50
CA ARG A 77 11.88 5.38 -2.00
C ARG A 77 11.50 4.44 -3.15
N LYS A 78 12.39 4.28 -4.12
CA LYS A 78 12.18 3.46 -5.32
C LYS A 78 11.93 2.00 -4.96
N ILE A 79 12.82 1.39 -4.15
CA ILE A 79 12.69 -0.03 -3.79
C ILE A 79 11.41 -0.31 -3.02
N LEU A 80 11.07 0.53 -2.03
CA LEU A 80 9.84 0.32 -1.25
C LEU A 80 8.58 0.53 -2.11
N THR A 81 8.61 1.50 -3.03
CA THR A 81 7.51 1.73 -3.97
C THR A 81 7.30 0.52 -4.89
N LEU A 82 8.37 0.06 -5.54
CA LEU A 82 8.31 -1.12 -6.40
C LEU A 82 7.77 -2.35 -5.64
N GLN A 83 8.33 -2.62 -4.46
CA GLN A 83 7.99 -3.84 -3.73
C GLN A 83 6.59 -3.81 -3.10
N TYR A 84 6.21 -2.70 -2.45
CA TYR A 84 5.02 -2.66 -1.60
C TYR A 84 3.85 -1.87 -2.18
N ILE A 85 4.11 -0.88 -3.04
CA ILE A 85 3.05 -0.14 -3.71
C ILE A 85 2.70 -0.81 -5.03
N GLU A 86 3.70 -1.10 -5.87
CA GLU A 86 3.49 -1.75 -7.16
C GLU A 86 3.37 -3.26 -7.06
N GLY A 87 3.86 -3.86 -5.97
CA GLY A 87 3.75 -5.31 -5.73
C GLY A 87 4.74 -6.14 -6.55
N VAL A 88 5.86 -5.57 -6.96
CA VAL A 88 6.93 -6.29 -7.64
C VAL A 88 7.50 -7.35 -6.70
N LYS A 89 7.54 -8.60 -7.19
CA LYS A 89 8.07 -9.73 -6.42
C LYS A 89 9.57 -9.56 -6.23
N ASP A 90 10.09 -9.99 -5.09
CA ASP A 90 11.51 -9.90 -4.71
C ASP A 90 12.47 -10.35 -5.82
N LYS A 91 12.15 -11.45 -6.52
CA LYS A 91 12.96 -11.98 -7.62
C LYS A 91 13.10 -11.05 -8.83
N HIS A 92 12.20 -10.09 -9.00
CA HIS A 92 12.20 -9.09 -10.09
C HIS A 92 12.62 -7.70 -9.61
N LEU A 93 12.92 -7.50 -8.33
CA LEU A 93 13.27 -6.18 -7.81
C LEU A 93 14.59 -5.66 -8.36
N VAL A 94 15.58 -6.53 -8.59
CA VAL A 94 16.87 -6.13 -9.18
C VAL A 94 16.64 -5.53 -10.56
N GLU A 95 15.92 -6.26 -11.42
CA GLU A 95 15.56 -5.82 -12.78
C GLU A 95 14.73 -4.54 -12.76
N ALA A 96 13.67 -4.49 -11.96
CA ALA A 96 12.77 -3.33 -11.89
C ALA A 96 13.44 -2.08 -11.29
N SER A 97 14.38 -2.25 -10.36
CA SER A 97 15.11 -1.13 -9.74
C SER A 97 16.28 -0.63 -10.58
N GLY A 98 16.81 -1.45 -11.50
CA GLY A 98 18.02 -1.13 -12.26
C GLY A 98 19.30 -1.14 -11.40
N LEU A 99 19.25 -1.77 -10.22
CA LEU A 99 20.40 -1.92 -9.32
C LEU A 99 21.25 -3.14 -9.71
N LYS A 100 22.50 -3.19 -9.23
CA LYS A 100 23.47 -4.17 -9.72
C LYS A 100 23.12 -5.60 -9.34
N ASP A 101 22.73 -5.81 -8.09
CA ASP A 101 22.46 -7.15 -7.58
C ASP A 101 21.48 -7.17 -6.40
N TYR A 102 21.08 -8.37 -6.01
CA TYR A 102 20.14 -8.59 -4.92
C TYR A 102 20.70 -8.18 -3.54
N ARG A 103 22.02 -8.23 -3.32
CA ARG A 103 22.62 -7.82 -2.05
C ARG A 103 22.46 -6.31 -1.86
N GLU A 104 22.71 -5.54 -2.92
CA GLU A 104 22.48 -4.10 -2.95
C GLU A 104 21.00 -3.76 -2.68
N VAL A 105 20.07 -4.39 -3.41
CA VAL A 105 18.63 -4.21 -3.20
C VAL A 105 18.23 -4.52 -1.74
N SER A 106 18.68 -5.66 -1.20
CA SER A 106 18.34 -6.08 0.15
C SER A 106 18.90 -5.13 1.22
N SER A 107 20.12 -4.64 1.02
CA SER A 107 20.76 -3.67 1.92
C SER A 107 20.00 -2.34 1.94
N ILE A 108 19.68 -1.79 0.76
CA ILE A 108 18.91 -0.54 0.65
C ILE A 108 17.51 -0.72 1.24
N ARG A 109 16.84 -1.84 0.96
CA ARG A 109 15.53 -2.17 1.54
C ARG A 109 15.56 -2.19 3.06
N GLN A 110 16.53 -2.87 3.66
CA GLN A 110 16.62 -2.96 5.12
C GLN A 110 16.85 -1.57 5.74
N LYS A 111 17.72 -0.75 5.14
CA LYS A 111 17.92 0.64 5.57
C LYS A 111 16.64 1.47 5.43
N ALA A 112 15.92 1.32 4.31
CA ALA A 112 14.67 2.02 4.06
C ALA A 112 13.60 1.71 5.13
N ILE A 113 13.44 0.44 5.49
CA ILE A 113 12.49 0.01 6.54
C ILE A 113 12.89 0.63 7.89
N ASN A 114 14.16 0.55 8.28
CA ASN A 114 14.61 1.14 9.54
C ASN A 114 14.41 2.67 9.58
N ASN A 115 14.69 3.36 8.47
CA ASN A 115 14.48 4.81 8.36
C ASN A 115 13.00 5.18 8.41
N LEU A 116 12.11 4.37 7.82
CA LEU A 116 10.66 4.54 7.94
C LEU A 116 10.17 4.37 9.38
N GLU A 117 10.70 3.40 10.12
CA GLU A 117 10.36 3.21 11.53
C GLU A 117 10.77 4.41 12.38
N GLN A 118 11.95 4.98 12.11
CA GLN A 118 12.41 6.19 12.79
C GLN A 118 11.54 7.40 12.42
N LEU A 119 11.24 7.58 11.14
CA LEU A 119 10.38 8.67 10.66
C LEU A 119 8.99 8.60 11.30
N GLN A 120 8.38 7.41 11.35
CA GLN A 120 7.07 7.23 11.98
C GLN A 120 7.12 7.61 13.46
N LYS A 121 8.15 7.17 14.21
CA LYS A 121 8.32 7.52 15.62
C LYS A 121 8.46 9.04 15.82
N GLN A 122 9.14 9.74 14.92
CA GLN A 122 9.28 11.20 14.98
C GLN A 122 7.93 11.91 14.75
N LEU A 123 7.12 11.41 13.81
CA LEU A 123 5.79 11.98 13.53
C LEU A 123 4.77 11.72 14.65
N GLU A 124 4.96 10.65 15.44
CA GLU A 124 4.11 10.31 16.59
C GLU A 124 4.49 11.06 17.87
N GLN A 125 5.68 11.66 17.94
CA GLN A 125 6.06 12.51 19.07
C GLN A 125 5.30 13.84 18.98
N PRO A 126 4.64 14.29 20.07
CA PRO A 126 4.04 15.61 20.09
C PRO A 126 5.17 16.63 19.86
N GLN A 127 5.01 17.48 18.85
CA GLN A 127 5.89 18.63 18.67
C GLN A 127 5.84 19.44 19.97
N ALA A 128 6.98 19.48 20.67
CA ALA A 128 7.15 20.18 21.94
C ALA A 128 7.04 21.70 21.77
#